data_AF-A0A9W8GF77-F1
#
_entry.id   AF-A0A9W8GF77-F1
#
_cell.length_a   1.000
_cell.length_b   1.000
_cell.length_c   1.000
_cell.angle_alpha   90.00
_cell.angle_beta   90.00
_cell.angle_gamma   90.00
#
_symmetry.space_group_name_H-M   'P 1'
#
loop_
_entity.id
_entity.type
_entity.pdbx_description
1 polymer ?
#
loop_
_entity_poly.entity_id
_entity_poly.type
_entity_poly.pdbx_seq_one_letter_code
_entity_poly.pdbx_strand_id
1 'polypeptide(L)' 'MPLDYSKWDNLELSDDSDVEPHPNIEKGTFIRLRQRKIREDRENRRIRRERIEATLAMNQGLIARLSA' A
#
# COMPACT_ATOMS: atom_id res chain seq x y z
N MET A 1 2.02 32.79 -3.33
CA MET A 1 1.84 31.39 -3.75
C MET A 1 1.00 30.70 -2.68
N PRO A 2 -0.20 30.22 -2.97
CA PRO A 2 -0.99 29.50 -1.97
C PRO A 2 -0.29 28.18 -1.62
N LEU A 3 -0.27 27.82 -0.33
CA LEU A 3 0.31 26.57 0.15
C LEU A 3 -0.62 25.42 -0.23
N ASP A 4 -0.06 24.37 -0.84
CA ASP A 4 -0.78 23.13 -1.15
C ASP A 4 -0.67 22.13 0.02
N TYR A 5 -1.81 21.62 0.46
CA TYR A 5 -1.94 20.65 1.54
C TYR A 5 -2.27 19.23 1.03
N SER A 6 -2.19 18.97 -0.28
CA SER A 6 -2.49 17.69 -0.94
C SER A 6 -1.77 16.46 -0.37
N LYS A 7 -0.65 16.66 0.34
CA LYS A 7 0.05 15.62 1.11
C LYS A 7 -0.88 14.86 2.07
N TRP A 8 -1.91 15.51 2.60
CA TRP A 8 -2.78 14.97 3.65
C TRP A 8 -4.07 14.33 3.15
N ASP A 9 -4.38 14.44 1.86
CA ASP A 9 -5.67 13.99 1.29
C ASP A 9 -5.87 12.47 1.38
N ASN A 10 -4.79 11.70 1.39
CA ASN A 10 -4.81 10.23 1.36
C ASN A 10 -4.25 9.60 2.64
N LEU A 11 -4.46 10.25 3.78
CA LEU A 11 -3.94 9.74 5.05
C LEU A 11 -4.75 8.52 5.54
N GLU A 12 -4.17 7.33 5.41
CA GLU A 12 -4.75 6.10 5.93
C GLU A 12 -4.48 5.95 7.44
N LEU A 13 -5.47 6.29 8.28
CA LEU A 13 -5.41 6.10 9.72
C LEU A 13 -5.96 4.73 10.13
N SER A 14 -5.23 3.99 10.96
CA SER A 14 -5.59 2.62 11.40
C SER A 14 -6.57 2.57 12.58
N ASP A 15 -6.77 3.69 13.25
CA ASP A 15 -7.64 3.86 14.44
C ASP A 15 -8.65 4.99 14.19
N ASP A 16 -9.19 5.03 12.98
CA ASP A 16 -10.23 5.98 12.60
C ASP A 16 -11.54 5.58 13.30
N SER A 17 -11.81 6.22 14.44
CA SER A 17 -13.01 6.02 15.28
C SER A 17 -14.30 6.41 14.59
N ASP A 18 -14.23 7.12 13.46
CA ASP A 18 -15.37 7.74 12.80
C ASP A 18 -15.97 6.84 11.70
N VAL A 19 -15.43 5.65 11.48
CA VAL A 19 -15.99 4.69 10.52
C VAL A 19 -17.13 3.91 11.16
N GLU A 20 -18.35 4.40 10.94
CA GLU A 20 -19.56 3.67 11.26
C GLU A 20 -19.79 2.53 10.25
N PRO A 21 -19.79 1.26 10.69
CA PRO A 21 -20.18 0.14 9.83
C PRO A 21 -21.70 0.16 9.59
N HIS A 22 -22.13 -0.55 8.55
CA HIS A 22 -23.55 -0.73 8.24
C HIS A 22 -24.32 -1.28 9.47
N PRO A 23 -25.60 -0.92 9.67
CA PRO A 23 -26.44 -1.39 10.79
C PRO A 23 -26.49 -2.91 11.01
N ASN A 24 -26.08 -3.73 10.04
CA ASN A 24 -26.09 -5.19 10.11
C ASN A 24 -24.69 -5.80 10.23
N ILE A 25 -23.65 -4.98 10.41
CA ILE A 25 -22.26 -5.42 10.52
C ILE A 25 -21.75 -5.08 11.91
N GLU A 26 -21.19 -6.07 12.59
CA GLU A 26 -20.59 -5.87 13.91
C GLU A 26 -19.31 -5.01 13.81
N LYS A 27 -19.22 -3.97 14.65
CA LYS A 27 -18.12 -2.99 14.60
C LYS A 27 -16.75 -3.63 14.83
N GLY A 28 -16.63 -4.55 15.80
CA GLY A 28 -15.35 -5.14 16.20
C GLY A 28 -14.71 -6.00 15.10
N THR A 29 -15.50 -6.87 14.47
CA THR A 29 -15.02 -7.71 13.36
C THR A 29 -14.68 -6.89 12.13
N PHE A 30 -15.49 -5.88 11.80
CA PHE A 30 -15.21 -4.97 10.69
C PHE A 30 -13.86 -4.26 10.84
N ILE A 31 -13.59 -3.67 12.01
CA ILE A 31 -12.33 -2.95 12.28
C ILE A 31 -11.13 -3.88 12.15
N ARG A 32 -11.19 -5.08 12.75
CA ARG A 32 -10.10 -6.07 12.66
C ARG A 32 -9.82 -6.53 11.23
N LEU A 33 -10.87 -6.79 10.45
CA LEU A 33 -10.74 -7.18 9.05
C LEU A 33 -10.11 -6.07 8.21
N ARG A 34 -10.53 -4.81 8.44
CA ARG A 34 -9.94 -3.65 7.76
C ARG A 34 -8.46 -3.49 8.11
N GLN A 35 -8.09 -3.59 9.38
CA GLN A 35 -6.69 -3.52 9.81
C GLN A 35 -5.84 -4.62 9.19
N ARG A 36 -6.35 -5.86 9.15
CA ARG A 36 -5.67 -6.99 8.50
C ARG A 36 -5.45 -6.71 7.01
N LYS A 37 -6.50 -6.27 6.31
CA LYS A 37 -6.42 -5.93 4.89
C LYS A 37 -5.36 -4.86 4.60
N ILE A 38 -5.34 -3.78 5.39
CA ILE A 38 -4.33 -2.72 5.25
C ILE A 38 -2.91 -3.27 5.45
N ARG A 39 -2.70 -4.17 6.43
CA ARG A 39 -1.39 -4.80 6.66
C ARG A 39 -0.99 -5.71 5.49
N GLU A 40 -1.91 -6.53 5.00
CA GLU A 40 -1.69 -7.39 3.82
C GLU A 40 -1.37 -6.53 2.58
N ASP A 41 -2.11 -5.45 2.34
CA ASP A 41 -1.86 -4.55 1.21
C ASP A 41 -0.51 -3.83 1.32
N ARG A 42 -0.06 -3.50 2.54
CA ARG A 42 1.28 -2.94 2.77
C ARG A 42 2.38 -3.96 2.50
N GLU A 43 2.19 -5.19 2.96
CA GLU A 43 3.13 -6.29 2.73
C GLU A 43 3.23 -6.64 1.25
N ASN A 44 2.09 -6.78 0.57
CA ASN A 44 2.02 -7.03 -0.88
C ASN A 44 2.71 -5.93 -1.67
N ARG A 45 2.53 -4.66 -1.29
CA ARG A 45 3.24 -3.52 -1.91
C ARG A 45 4.75 -3.60 -1.68
N ARG A 46 5.20 -3.98 -0.48
CA ARG A 46 6.62 -4.15 -0.16
C ARG A 46 7.24 -5.24 -1.02
N ILE A 47 6.65 -6.44 -1.00
CA ILE A 47 7.12 -7.59 -1.80
C ILE A 47 7.12 -7.25 -3.29
N ARG A 48 6.08 -6.57 -3.79
CA ARG A 48 6.01 -6.16 -5.21
C ARG A 48 7.14 -5.21 -5.57
N ARG A 49 7.46 -4.24 -4.72
CA ARG A 49 8.58 -3.31 -4.95
C ARG A 49 9.91 -4.05 -5.02
N GLU A 50 10.20 -4.89 -4.04
CA GLU A 50 11.44 -5.69 -3.98
C GLU A 50 11.58 -6.61 -5.21
N ARG A 51 10.49 -7.25 -5.62
CA ARG A 51 10.47 -8.06 -6.86
C ARG A 51 10.81 -7.23 -8.08
N ILE A 52 10.19 -6.05 -8.22
CA ILE A 52 10.46 -5.15 -9.36
C ILE A 52 11.93 -4.73 -9.37
N GLU A 53 12.47 -4.31 -8.22
CA GLU A 53 13.88 -3.91 -8.09
C GLU A 53 14.84 -5.05 -8.48
N ALA A 54 14.58 -6.27 -8.00
CA ALA A 54 15.38 -7.44 -8.37
C ALA A 54 15.30 -7.75 -9.87
N THR A 55 14.10 -7.73 -10.45
CA THR A 55 13.91 -7.97 -11.90
C THR A 55 14.58 -6.90 -12.75
N LEU A 56 14.57 -5.65 -12.29
CA LEU A 56 15.19 -4.53 -13.00
C LEU A 56 16.71 -4.70 -13.04
N ALA A 57 17.34 -5.03 -11.92
CA ALA A 57 18.78 -5.29 -11.85
C ALA A 57 19.20 -6.47 -12.76
N MET A 58 18.43 -7.56 -12.75
CA MET A 58 18.67 -8.70 -13.63
C MET A 58 18.56 -8.30 -15.11
N ASN A 59 17.49 -7.60 -15.49
CA ASN A 59 17.24 -7.21 -16.87
C ASN A 59 18.31 -6.24 -17.38
N GLN A 60 18.78 -5.31 -16.55
CA GLN A 60 19.90 -4.42 -16.90
C GLN A 60 21.17 -5.21 -17.23
N GLY A 61 21.50 -6.22 -16.43
CA GLY A 61 22.64 -7.10 -16.69
C GLY A 61 22.50 -7.92 -17.98
N LEU A 62 21.29 -8.38 -18.30
CA LEU A 62 21.01 -9.09 -19.55
C LEU A 62 21.12 -8.19 -20.78
N ILE A 63 20.57 -6.97 -20.70
CA ILE A 63 20.66 -5.99 -21.79
C ILE A 63 22.12 -5.67 -22.11
N ALA A 64 22.94 -5.41 -21.08
CA ALA A 64 24.36 -5.11 -21.27
C ALA A 64 25.12 -6.24 -21.98
N ARG A 65 24.74 -7.51 -21.75
CA ARG A 65 25.33 -8.67 -22.42
C ARG A 65 24.85 -8.85 -23.86
N LEU A 66 23.61 -8.48 -24.16
CA LEU A 66 23.04 -8.57 -25.51
C LEU A 66 23.51 -7.44 -26.42
N SER A 67 23.86 -6.28 -25.85
CA SER A 67 24.35 -5.12 -26.58
C SER A 67 25.87 -5.10 -26.82
N ALA A 68 26.60 -6.04 -26.22
CA ALA A 68 28.05 -6.23 -26.41
C ALA A 68 28.30 -7.24 -27.55
#